data_AF-A0A7S3U6C6-F1
#
_entry.id   AF-A0A7S3U6C6-F1
#
_cell.length_a   1.000
_cell.length_b   1.000
_cell.length_c   1.000
_cell.angle_alpha   90.00
_cell.angle_beta   90.00
_cell.angle_gamma   90.00
#
_symmetry.space_group_name_H-M   'P 1'
#
loop_
_entity.id
_entity.type
_entity.pdbx_description
1 polymer ?
#
loop_
_entity_poly.entity_id
_entity_poly.type
_entity_poly.pdbx_seq_one_letter_code
_entity_poly.pdbx_strand_id
1 'polypeptide(L)'
;TMPRGLSISFATLVFLAVSTFFISCSIPPGAAGMATTTYPLLLGYQYIFGNSETTRWSCLLLVTGLVASLHSFIFATGQLIAQMAYDGYFPKGLNRRTQSTGRPYVAIITGSALTYLITVVLYLATGK
;
A
#
# COMPACT_ATOMS: atom_id res chain seq x y z
N THR A 1 -12.17 -22.18 -8.56
CA THR A 1 -13.12 -21.17 -9.07
C THR A 1 -12.65 -19.79 -8.64
N MET A 2 -12.47 -18.88 -9.58
CA MET A 2 -12.06 -17.48 -9.36
C MET A 2 -12.75 -16.79 -8.16
N PRO A 3 -14.08 -16.96 -7.90
CA PRO A 3 -14.73 -16.32 -6.74
C PRO A 3 -14.32 -16.87 -5.37
N ARG A 4 -13.97 -18.16 -5.26
CA ARG A 4 -13.57 -18.75 -3.97
C ARG A 4 -12.19 -18.26 -3.52
N GLY A 5 -11.26 -18.09 -4.46
CA GLY A 5 -9.94 -17.55 -4.16
C GLY A 5 -10.01 -16.11 -3.65
N LEU A 6 -10.78 -15.25 -4.30
CA LEU A 6 -10.98 -13.86 -3.86
C LEU A 6 -11.59 -13.81 -2.45
N SER A 7 -12.65 -14.59 -2.19
CA SER A 7 -13.29 -14.62 -0.87
C SER A 7 -12.35 -15.04 0.26
N ILE A 8 -11.48 -16.03 0.01
CA ILE A 8 -10.52 -16.51 1.00
C ILE A 8 -9.44 -15.45 1.24
N SER A 9 -8.92 -14.81 0.18
CA SER A 9 -7.94 -13.73 0.32
C SER A 9 -8.48 -12.54 1.11
N PHE A 10 -9.72 -12.13 0.86
CA PHE A 10 -10.37 -11.08 1.64
C PHE A 10 -10.52 -11.49 3.12
N ALA A 11 -10.96 -12.72 3.38
CA ALA A 11 -11.12 -13.22 4.74
C ALA A 11 -9.79 -13.27 5.51
N THR A 12 -8.71 -13.75 4.88
CA THR A 12 -7.38 -13.81 5.51
C THR A 12 -6.79 -12.42 5.74
N LEU A 13 -6.96 -11.48 4.81
CA LEU A 13 -6.54 -10.09 4.98
C LEU A 13 -7.26 -9.43 6.15
N VAL A 14 -8.58 -9.59 6.26
CA VAL A 14 -9.37 -9.04 7.36
C VAL A 14 -8.93 -9.65 8.69
N PHE A 15 -8.80 -10.97 8.76
CA PHE A 15 -8.35 -11.65 9.97
C PHE A 15 -6.97 -11.20 10.42
N LEU A 16 -6.01 -11.08 9.48
CA LEU A 16 -4.65 -10.66 9.79
C LEU A 16 -4.60 -9.19 10.22
N ALA A 17 -5.31 -8.30 9.53
CA ALA A 17 -5.37 -6.88 9.86
C ALA A 17 -5.97 -6.64 11.27
N VAL A 18 -7.07 -7.31 11.59
CA VAL A 18 -7.71 -7.24 12.92
C VAL A 18 -6.77 -7.80 13.99
N SER A 19 -6.14 -8.95 13.73
CA SER A 19 -5.18 -9.55 14.67
C SER A 19 -3.98 -8.63 14.93
N THR A 20 -3.39 -8.04 13.88
CA THR A 20 -2.28 -7.08 14.00
C THR A 20 -2.69 -5.85 14.81
N PHE A 21 -3.90 -5.32 14.59
CA PHE A 21 -4.42 -4.20 15.36
C PHE A 21 -4.55 -4.53 16.86
N PHE A 22 -5.18 -5.66 17.20
CA PHE A 22 -5.33 -6.08 18.60
C PHE A 22 -3.99 -6.30 19.29
N ILE A 23 -3.04 -6.98 18.62
CA ILE A 23 -1.70 -7.20 19.17
C ILE A 23 -0.97 -5.87 19.39
N SER A 24 -1.08 -4.94 18.44
CA SER A 24 -0.42 -3.63 18.53
C SER A 24 -0.96 -2.77 19.68
N CYS A 25 -2.27 -2.82 19.95
CA CYS A 25 -2.88 -2.09 21.07
C CYS A 25 -2.64 -2.74 22.45
N SER A 26 -2.34 -4.05 22.50
CA SER A 26 -2.08 -4.79 23.74
C SER A 26 -0.70 -4.51 24.34
N ILE A 27 0.22 -3.95 23.53
CA ILE A 27 1.58 -3.64 23.94
C ILE A 27 1.66 -2.19 24.49
N PRO A 28 2.34 -1.93 25.63
CA PRO A 28 2.57 -0.57 26.13
C PRO A 28 3.28 0.29 25.07
N PRO A 29 2.92 1.59 24.85
CA PRO A 29 2.09 2.52 25.64
C PRO A 29 0.56 2.38 25.52
N GLY A 30 0.05 1.28 24.94
CA GLY A 30 -1.37 1.01 24.81
C GLY A 30 -2.06 1.80 23.68
N ALA A 31 -3.37 1.63 23.54
CA ALA A 31 -4.14 2.19 22.42
C ALA A 31 -4.03 3.73 22.29
N ALA A 32 -3.95 4.45 23.40
CA ALA A 32 -3.85 5.91 23.42
C ALA A 32 -2.51 6.42 22.85
N GLY A 33 -1.39 5.76 23.16
CA GLY A 33 -0.08 6.11 22.61
C GLY A 33 0.13 5.64 21.17
N MET A 34 -0.54 4.55 20.77
CA MET A 34 -0.53 4.08 19.38
C MET A 34 -1.29 5.03 18.44
N ALA A 35 -2.36 5.67 18.92
CA ALA A 35 -3.14 6.62 18.13
C ALA A 35 -2.36 7.89 17.75
N THR A 36 -1.36 8.28 18.55
CA THR A 36 -0.55 9.48 18.29
C THR A 36 0.67 9.22 17.43
N THR A 37 1.03 7.96 17.17
CA THR A 37 2.28 7.61 16.49
C THR A 37 2.03 7.23 15.02
N THR A 38 2.86 7.75 14.12
CA THR A 38 2.82 7.45 12.68
C THR A 38 3.26 6.02 12.34
N TYR A 39 4.03 5.35 13.21
CA TYR A 39 4.66 4.04 12.94
C TYR A 39 4.40 3.01 14.07
N PRO A 40 3.15 2.58 14.29
CA PRO A 40 2.79 1.75 15.44
C PRO A 40 3.52 0.39 15.45
N LEU A 41 3.71 -0.24 14.28
CA LEU A 41 4.35 -1.54 14.18
C LEU A 41 5.85 -1.49 14.56
N LEU A 42 6.54 -0.41 14.22
CA LEU A 42 7.95 -0.23 14.56
C LEU A 42 8.16 -0.04 16.06
N LEU A 43 7.28 0.74 16.71
CA LEU A 43 7.27 0.88 18.16
C LEU A 43 7.02 -0.46 18.87
N GLY A 44 6.08 -1.27 18.35
CA GLY A 44 5.83 -2.61 18.88
C GLY A 44 7.07 -3.51 18.84
N TYR A 45 7.84 -3.48 17.74
CA TYR A 45 9.09 -4.25 17.66
C TYR A 45 10.18 -3.72 18.60
N GLN A 46 10.34 -2.39 18.70
CA GLN A 46 11.27 -1.79 19.65
C GLN A 46 10.94 -2.15 21.10
N TYR A 47 9.65 -2.24 21.44
CA TYR A 47 9.21 -2.63 22.78
C TYR A 47 9.51 -4.09 23.10
N ILE A 48 9.24 -5.02 22.19
CA ILE A 48 9.42 -6.46 22.42
C ILE A 48 10.91 -6.85 22.38
N PHE A 49 11.65 -6.36 21.38
CA PHE A 49 13.03 -6.79 21.11
C PHE A 49 14.10 -5.84 21.66
N GLY A 50 13.71 -4.68 22.20
CA GLY A 50 14.63 -3.64 22.66
C GLY A 50 15.47 -3.03 21.53
N ASN A 51 16.53 -2.28 21.89
CA ASN A 51 17.51 -1.74 20.95
C ASN A 51 18.54 -2.80 20.51
N SER A 52 18.08 -3.98 20.14
CA SER A 52 18.92 -5.10 19.69
C SER A 52 19.06 -5.13 18.17
N GLU A 53 20.05 -5.89 17.67
CA GLU A 53 20.24 -6.11 16.23
C GLU A 53 18.99 -6.69 15.56
N THR A 54 18.18 -7.47 16.27
CA THR A 54 16.92 -8.04 15.77
C THR A 54 15.92 -6.97 15.33
N THR A 55 15.82 -5.86 16.07
CA THR A 55 14.93 -4.74 15.73
C THR A 55 15.33 -4.07 14.42
N ARG A 56 16.64 -4.00 14.13
CA ARG A 56 17.15 -3.44 12.86
C ARG A 56 16.74 -4.31 11.68
N TRP A 57 16.84 -5.63 11.81
CA TRP A 57 16.39 -6.57 10.78
C TRP A 57 14.87 -6.51 10.56
N SER A 58 14.08 -6.43 11.63
CA SER A 58 12.63 -6.23 11.52
C SER A 58 12.30 -4.92 10.80
N CYS A 59 13.02 -3.83 11.10
CA CYS A 59 12.84 -2.54 10.42
C CYS A 59 13.12 -2.64 8.91
N LEU A 60 14.16 -3.38 8.50
CA LEU A 60 14.43 -3.62 7.08
C LEU A 60 13.30 -4.41 6.38
N LEU A 61 12.72 -5.40 7.06
CA LEU A 61 11.55 -6.14 6.56
C LEU A 61 10.32 -5.23 6.41
N LEU A 62 10.05 -4.37 7.38
CA LEU A 62 8.98 -3.36 7.31
C LEU A 62 9.13 -2.46 6.08
N VAL A 63 10.32 -1.88 5.89
CA VAL A 63 10.61 -0.98 4.77
C VAL A 63 10.47 -1.72 3.43
N THR A 64 10.96 -2.96 3.36
CA THR A 64 10.83 -3.77 2.14
C THR A 64 9.35 -4.05 1.82
N GLY A 65 8.54 -4.35 2.83
CA GLY A 65 7.09 -4.54 2.67
C GLY A 65 6.37 -3.27 2.19
N LEU A 66 6.75 -2.10 2.72
CA LEU A 66 6.24 -0.80 2.27
C LEU A 66 6.57 -0.54 0.79
N VAL A 67 7.83 -0.76 0.38
CA VAL A 67 8.25 -0.59 -1.03
C VAL A 67 7.52 -1.56 -1.95
N ALA A 68 7.37 -2.82 -1.54
CA ALA A 68 6.65 -3.84 -2.31
C ALA A 68 5.16 -3.48 -2.49
N SER A 69 4.53 -2.93 -1.45
CA SER A 69 3.15 -2.48 -1.49
C SER A 69 2.97 -1.30 -2.45
N LEU A 70 3.85 -0.28 -2.37
CA LEU A 70 3.84 0.86 -3.29
C LEU A 70 4.02 0.42 -4.75
N HIS A 71 4.95 -0.50 -5.02
CA HIS A 71 5.17 -1.03 -6.35
C HIS A 71 3.93 -1.75 -6.89
N SER A 72 3.32 -2.61 -6.07
CA SER A 72 2.12 -3.37 -6.45
C SER A 72 0.92 -2.45 -6.71
N PHE A 73 0.76 -1.40 -5.91
CA PHE A 73 -0.30 -0.41 -6.08
C PHE A 73 -0.19 0.32 -7.42
N ILE A 74 1.00 0.88 -7.73
CA ILE A 74 1.26 1.59 -8.99
C ILE A 74 0.99 0.69 -10.20
N PHE A 75 1.44 -0.56 -10.13
CA PHE A 75 1.22 -1.54 -11.19
C PHE A 75 -0.27 -1.84 -11.39
N ALA A 76 -1.01 -2.12 -10.31
CA ALA A 76 -2.42 -2.44 -10.37
C ALA A 76 -3.25 -1.26 -10.90
N THR A 77 -3.05 -0.05 -10.38
CA THR A 77 -3.78 1.15 -10.82
C THR A 77 -3.54 1.46 -12.29
N GLY A 78 -2.29 1.33 -12.77
CA GLY A 78 -1.97 1.55 -14.18
C GLY A 78 -2.71 0.57 -15.11
N GLN A 79 -2.83 -0.70 -14.71
CA GLN A 79 -3.58 -1.69 -15.47
C GLN A 79 -5.09 -1.41 -15.45
N LEU A 80 -5.65 -1.04 -14.29
CA LEU A 80 -7.07 -0.68 -14.18
C LEU A 80 -7.43 0.52 -15.08
N ILE A 81 -6.58 1.55 -15.10
CA ILE A 81 -6.76 2.72 -15.97
C ILE A 81 -6.70 2.32 -17.46
N ALA A 82 -5.77 1.44 -17.84
CA ALA A 82 -5.66 0.97 -19.21
C ALA A 82 -6.89 0.17 -19.66
N GLN A 83 -7.51 -0.62 -18.76
CA GLN A 83 -8.75 -1.35 -19.06
C GLN A 83 -9.95 -0.40 -19.18
N MET A 84 -10.09 0.58 -18.27
CA MET A 84 -11.14 1.59 -18.38
C MET A 84 -11.02 2.43 -19.67
N ALA A 85 -9.79 2.68 -20.15
CA ALA A 85 -9.56 3.33 -21.45
C ALA A 85 -9.88 2.43 -22.66
N TYR A 86 -9.80 1.10 -22.49
CA TYR A 86 -10.26 0.13 -23.50
C TYR A 86 -11.79 0.11 -23.60
N ASP A 87 -12.48 0.18 -22.45
CA ASP A 87 -13.94 0.20 -22.37
C ASP A 87 -14.56 1.56 -22.80
N GLY A 88 -13.72 2.54 -23.14
CA GLY A 88 -14.16 3.85 -23.67
C GLY A 88 -14.47 4.91 -22.61
N TYR A 89 -14.28 4.62 -21.32
CA TYR A 89 -14.49 5.59 -20.23
C TYR A 89 -13.39 6.67 -20.16
N PHE A 90 -12.19 6.41 -20.68
CA PHE A 90 -11.04 7.33 -20.67
C PHE A 90 -10.54 7.66 -22.09
N PRO A 91 -9.83 8.79 -22.28
CA PRO A 91 -9.35 9.21 -23.60
C PRO A 91 -8.41 8.17 -24.21
N LYS A 92 -8.58 7.90 -25.52
CA LYS A 92 -7.89 6.83 -26.27
C LYS A 92 -6.36 6.88 -26.19
N GLY A 93 -5.78 8.02 -25.86
CA GLY A 93 -4.33 8.18 -25.64
C GLY A 93 -3.79 7.36 -24.45
N LEU A 94 -4.61 7.06 -23.43
CA LEU A 94 -4.22 6.26 -22.27
C LEU A 94 -4.08 4.77 -22.57
N ASN A 95 -4.74 4.27 -23.62
CA ASN A 95 -4.62 2.89 -24.07
C ASN A 95 -3.38 2.67 -24.97
N ARG A 96 -2.50 3.66 -25.12
CA ARG A 96 -1.29 3.50 -25.92
C ARG A 96 -0.32 2.55 -25.22
N ARG A 97 -0.31 1.30 -25.68
CA ARG A 97 0.61 0.24 -25.22
C ARG A 97 1.88 0.25 -26.08
N THR A 98 3.02 -0.02 -25.47
CA THR A 98 4.29 -0.19 -26.21
C THR A 98 4.20 -1.41 -27.13
N GLN A 99 4.52 -1.26 -28.42
CA GLN A 99 4.43 -2.34 -29.42
C GLN A 99 5.31 -3.56 -29.10
N SER A 100 6.46 -3.35 -28.43
CA SER A 100 7.42 -4.42 -28.15
C SER A 100 7.04 -5.29 -26.93
N THR A 101 6.38 -4.73 -25.91
CA THR A 101 6.16 -5.41 -24.62
C THR A 101 4.69 -5.44 -24.19
N GLY A 102 3.79 -4.78 -24.94
CA GLY A 102 2.36 -4.68 -24.62
C GLY A 102 2.04 -3.94 -23.31
N ARG A 103 3.04 -3.36 -22.64
CA ARG A 103 2.88 -2.68 -21.35
C ARG A 103 2.23 -1.30 -21.55
N PRO A 104 1.20 -0.93 -20.76
CA PRO A 104 0.55 0.37 -20.85
C PRO A 104 1.39 1.45 -20.12
N TYR A 105 2.48 1.89 -20.74
CA TYR A 105 3.40 2.86 -20.13
C TYR A 105 2.72 4.19 -19.82
N VAL A 106 1.86 4.69 -20.72
CA VAL A 106 1.13 5.94 -20.54
C VAL A 106 0.22 5.86 -19.32
N ALA A 107 -0.55 4.77 -19.17
CA ALA A 107 -1.45 4.59 -18.03
C ALA A 107 -0.73 4.52 -16.68
N ILE A 108 0.45 3.89 -16.64
CA ILE A 108 1.27 3.82 -15.41
C ILE A 108 1.80 5.20 -15.03
N ILE A 109 2.30 5.99 -15.99
CA ILE A 109 2.77 7.36 -15.73
C ILE A 109 1.62 8.22 -15.23
N THR A 110 0.48 8.20 -15.92
CA THR A 110 -0.67 9.04 -15.55
C THR A 110 -1.25 8.63 -14.20
N GLY A 111 -1.33 7.33 -13.90
CA GLY A 111 -1.76 6.83 -12.60
C GLY A 111 -0.81 7.23 -11.47
N SER A 112 0.49 7.14 -11.70
CA SER A 112 1.52 7.56 -10.74
C SER A 112 1.49 9.06 -10.49
N ALA A 113 1.40 9.87 -11.55
CA ALA A 113 1.32 11.32 -11.47
C ALA A 113 0.06 11.78 -10.72
N LEU A 114 -1.09 11.17 -11.00
CA LEU A 114 -2.33 11.46 -10.31
C LEU A 114 -2.24 11.11 -8.81
N THR A 115 -1.70 9.94 -8.49
CA THR A 115 -1.51 9.51 -7.09
C THR A 115 -0.57 10.47 -6.34
N TYR A 116 0.51 10.91 -6.99
CA TYR A 116 1.43 11.91 -6.45
C TYR A 116 0.73 13.27 -6.21
N LEU A 117 -0.02 13.77 -7.18
CA LEU A 117 -0.78 15.02 -7.04
C LEU A 117 -1.78 14.96 -5.89
N ILE A 118 -2.53 13.85 -5.77
CA ILE A 118 -3.48 13.65 -4.67
C ILE A 118 -2.74 13.67 -3.33
N THR A 119 -1.58 13.02 -3.25
CA THR A 119 -0.75 13.00 -2.03
C THR A 119 -0.27 14.41 -1.66
N VAL A 120 0.17 15.20 -2.63
CA VAL A 120 0.58 16.61 -2.42
C VAL A 120 -0.61 17.46 -1.96
N VAL A 121 -1.78 17.31 -2.58
CA VAL A 121 -3.00 18.04 -2.17
C VAL A 121 -3.41 17.66 -0.75
N LEU A 122 -3.37 16.37 -0.40
CA LEU A 122 -3.65 15.91 0.96
C LEU A 122 -2.66 16.45 1.99
N TYR A 123 -1.38 16.51 1.64
CA TYR A 123 -0.35 17.10 2.49
C TYR A 123 -0.64 18.58 2.76
N LEU A 124 -0.94 19.35 1.71
CA LEU A 124 -1.30 20.76 1.83
C LEU A 124 -2.60 20.98 2.62
N ALA A 125 -3.61 20.13 2.41
CA ALA A 125 -4.89 20.22 3.10
C ALA A 125 -4.84 19.81 4.58
N THR A 126 -3.98 18.86 4.94
CA THR A 126 -3.84 18.37 6.32
C THR A 126 -2.99 19.33 7.18
N GLY A 127 -2.27 20.28 6.56
CA GLY A 127 -1.58 21.37 7.26
C GLY A 127 -0.59 20.90 8.34
N LYS A 128 -0.06 19.67 8.18
CA LYS A 128 0.97 19.05 9.02
C LYS A 128 2.13 18.62 8.14
#